data_AF-A0A949Y0L8-F1
#
_entry.id   AF-A0A949Y0L8-F1
#
_cell.length_a   1.000
_cell.length_b   1.000
_cell.length_c   1.000
_cell.angle_alpha   90.00
_cell.angle_beta   90.00
_cell.angle_gamma   90.00
#
_symmetry.space_group_name_H-M   'P 1'
#
loop_
_entity.id
_entity.type
_entity.pdbx_description
1 polymer ?
#
loop_
_entity_poly.entity_id
_entity_poly.type
_entity_poly.pdbx_seq_one_letter_code
_entity_poly.pdbx_strand_id
1 'polypeptide(L)' 'TTTLCGRNAVQVATRRPEPLNFAELALRLAPLGEVRQNAFMLRFGTEGYEFTVFPDGRAIIKGTNDIAKARTLYAQFVGS' A
#
# COMPACT_ATOMS: atom_id res chain seq x y z
N THR A 1 -9.12 -4.47 -30.66
CA THR A 1 -9.06 -5.43 -29.53
C THR A 1 -8.00 -4.93 -28.57
N THR A 2 -8.36 -4.09 -27.61
CA THR A 2 -7.39 -3.38 -26.76
C THR A 2 -7.18 -4.17 -25.49
N THR A 3 -6.17 -5.02 -25.49
CA THR A 3 -5.67 -5.68 -24.28
C THR A 3 -4.93 -4.62 -23.46
N LEU A 4 -5.66 -3.88 -22.61
CA LEU A 4 -5.08 -2.96 -21.64
C LEU A 4 -4.48 -3.80 -20.51
N CYS A 5 -3.28 -4.34 -20.75
CA CYS A 5 -2.55 -5.16 -19.79
C CYS A 5 -2.14 -4.27 -18.60
N GLY A 6 -2.97 -4.26 -17.56
CA GLY A 6 -2.77 -3.51 -16.34
C GLY A 6 -1.59 -4.02 -15.52
N ARG A 7 -0.39 -3.46 -15.74
CA ARG A 7 0.81 -3.80 -14.95
C ARG A 7 1.45 -2.60 -14.24
N ASN A 8 0.71 -1.50 -14.04
CA ASN A 8 1.16 -0.37 -13.21
C ASN A 8 1.06 -0.71 -11.72
N ALA A 9 1.75 -1.76 -11.28
CA ALA A 9 1.78 -2.17 -9.88
C ALA A 9 3.20 -2.56 -9.47
N VAL A 10 3.66 -2.00 -8.35
CA VAL A 10 4.94 -2.34 -7.74
C VAL A 10 4.68 -3.07 -6.43
N GLN A 11 5.36 -4.21 -6.26
CA GLN A 11 5.43 -4.90 -4.98
C GLN A 11 6.65 -4.41 -4.19
N VAL A 12 6.42 -3.95 -2.97
CA VAL A 12 7.45 -3.54 -2.03
C VAL A 12 7.43 -4.56 -0.88
N ALA A 13 8.57 -5.15 -0.57
CA ALA A 13 8.70 -6.01 0.60
C ALA A 13 9.77 -5.39 1.51
N THR A 14 9.42 -5.16 2.77
CA THR A 14 10.40 -4.78 3.79
C THR A 14 10.42 -5.88 4.85
N ARG A 15 11.61 -6.37 5.21
CA ARG A 15 11.75 -7.28 6.34
C ARG A 15 11.60 -6.45 7.61
N ARG A 16 10.49 -6.62 8.33
CA ARG A 16 10.33 -6.08 9.67
C ARG A 16 10.32 -7.22 10.69
N PRO A 17 10.87 -6.98 11.90
CA PRO A 17 10.75 -7.92 13.01
C PRO A 17 9.35 -7.91 13.63
N GLU A 18 8.61 -6.79 13.50
CA GLU A 18 7.31 -6.59 14.15
C GLU A 18 6.18 -6.49 13.11
N PRO A 19 5.00 -7.08 13.39
CA PRO A 19 3.84 -6.99 12.52
C PRO A 19 3.25 -5.58 12.49
N LEU A 20 2.70 -5.19 11.35
CA LEU A 20 2.11 -3.86 11.18
C LEU A 20 0.79 -3.71 11.94
N ASN A 21 0.70 -2.63 12.73
CA ASN A 21 -0.52 -2.27 13.43
C ASN A 21 -1.51 -1.59 12.46
N PHE A 22 -2.36 -2.39 11.82
CA PHE A 22 -3.30 -1.87 10.83
C PHE A 22 -4.25 -0.82 11.40
N ALA A 23 -4.66 -0.93 12.67
CA ALA A 23 -5.60 0.00 13.28
C ALA A 23 -5.04 1.43 13.33
N GLU A 24 -3.78 1.57 13.75
CA GLU A 24 -3.05 2.84 13.76
C GLU A 24 -2.87 3.39 12.34
N LEU A 25 -2.43 2.52 11.42
CA LEU A 25 -2.28 2.89 10.01
C LEU A 25 -3.59 3.36 9.41
N ALA A 26 -4.69 2.68 9.73
CA ALA A 26 -6.00 3.00 9.22
C ALA A 26 -6.48 4.37 9.71
N LEU A 27 -6.28 4.67 11.00
CA LEU A 27 -6.59 5.98 11.58
C LEU A 27 -5.80 7.11 10.92
N ARG A 28 -4.50 6.89 10.67
CA ARG A 28 -3.63 7.89 10.01
C ARG A 28 -3.98 8.10 8.53
N LEU A 29 -4.40 7.04 7.84
CA LEU A 29 -4.72 7.07 6.42
C LEU A 29 -6.17 7.47 6.13
N ALA A 30 -7.08 7.31 7.09
CA ALA A 30 -8.49 7.68 6.96
C ALA A 30 -8.74 9.12 6.48
N PRO A 31 -8.00 10.16 6.93
CA PRO A 31 -8.18 11.52 6.40
C PRO A 31 -7.63 11.73 4.99
N LEU A 32 -6.81 10.81 4.47
CA LEU A 32 -6.14 10.94 3.16
C LEU A 32 -6.91 10.26 2.02
N GLY A 33 -7.89 9.42 2.34
CA GLY A 33 -8.64 8.65 1.33
C GLY A 33 -9.42 7.48 1.94
N GLU A 34 -9.87 6.57 1.08
CA GLU A 34 -10.64 5.41 1.53
C GLU A 34 -9.71 4.34 2.09
N VAL A 35 -9.82 4.09 3.39
CA VAL A 35 -9.10 3.03 4.09
C VAL A 35 -10.03 1.88 4.41
N ARG A 36 -9.58 0.67 4.10
CA ARG A 36 -10.22 -0.59 4.49
C ARG A 36 -9.18 -1.54 5.04
N GLN A 37 -9.23 -1.78 6.35
CA GLN A 37 -8.38 -2.78 6.99
C GLN A 37 -9.16 -4.03 7.40
N ASN A 38 -8.47 -5.16 7.43
CA ASN A 38 -8.94 -6.45 7.93
C ASN A 38 -7.80 -7.18 8.64
N ALA A 39 -8.10 -8.28 9.33
CA ALA A 39 -7.09 -9.10 10.03
C ALA A 39 -5.96 -9.64 9.13
N PHE A 40 -6.14 -9.62 7.81
CA PHE A 40 -5.18 -10.17 6.84
C PHE A 40 -4.45 -9.10 6.00
N MET A 41 -5.03 -7.91 5.83
CA MET A 41 -4.46 -6.84 5.00
C MET A 41 -5.12 -5.49 5.26
N LEU A 42 -4.40 -4.42 4.95
CA LEU A 42 -4.90 -3.06 4.87
C LEU A 42 -4.87 -2.59 3.43
N ARG A 43 -6.03 -2.18 2.92
CA ARG A 43 -6.19 -1.52 1.64
C ARG A 43 -6.41 -0.03 1.86
N PHE A 44 -5.69 0.78 1.12
CA PHE A 44 -5.86 2.22 1.09
C PHE A 44 -5.98 2.68 -0.36
N GLY A 45 -7.12 3.28 -0.69
CA GLY A 45 -7.41 3.87 -1.99
C GLY A 45 -7.30 5.38 -1.91
N THR A 46 -6.51 5.96 -2.79
CA THR A 46 -6.42 7.42 -3.01
C THR A 46 -6.56 7.70 -4.51
N GLU A 47 -6.72 8.96 -4.90
CA GLU A 47 -7.02 9.34 -6.28
C GLU A 47 -5.90 8.90 -7.25
N GLY A 48 -6.14 7.79 -7.94
CA GLY A 48 -5.23 7.20 -8.92
C GLY A 48 -4.27 6.12 -8.38
N TYR A 49 -4.26 5.82 -7.07
CA TYR A 49 -3.38 4.81 -6.47
C TYR A 49 -4.11 3.89 -5.49
N GLU A 50 -3.75 2.62 -5.49
CA GLU A 50 -4.26 1.61 -4.56
C GLU A 50 -3.11 0.93 -3.83
N PHE A 51 -3.11 1.03 -2.51
CA PHE A 51 -2.12 0.44 -1.62
C PHE A 51 -2.75 -0.78 -0.96
N THR A 52 -2.08 -1.92 -0.99
CA THR A 52 -2.47 -3.14 -0.27
C THR A 52 -1.29 -3.59 0.56
N VAL A 53 -1.38 -3.42 1.87
CA VAL A 53 -0.34 -3.72 2.85
C VAL A 53 -0.71 -4.99 3.61
N PHE A 54 0.27 -5.86 3.80
CA PHE A 54 0.16 -7.14 4.50
C PHE A 54 0.86 -7.03 5.88
N PRO A 55 0.45 -7.85 6.87
CA PRO A 55 0.96 -7.72 8.24
C PRO A 55 2.45 -8.02 8.35
N ASP A 56 2.95 -8.83 7.42
CA ASP A 56 4.35 -9.24 7.24
C ASP A 56 5.28 -8.12 6.71
N GLY A 57 4.75 -6.91 6.45
CA GLY A 57 5.54 -5.79 5.91
C GLY A 57 5.65 -5.78 4.38
N ARG A 58 4.94 -6.66 3.70
CA ARG A 58 4.77 -6.62 2.24
C ARG A 58 3.69 -5.60 1.89
N ALA A 59 3.86 -4.89 0.78
CA ALA A 59 2.85 -4.01 0.22
C ALA A 59 2.83 -4.08 -1.31
N ILE A 60 1.66 -3.90 -1.88
CA ILE A 60 1.43 -3.82 -3.31
C ILE A 60 0.83 -2.45 -3.59
N ILE A 61 1.47 -1.70 -4.46
CA ILE A 61 1.08 -0.33 -4.82
C ILE A 61 0.71 -0.34 -6.28
N LYS A 62 -0.58 -0.22 -6.58
CA LYS A 62 -1.11 -0.08 -7.93
C LYS A 62 -1.30 1.40 -8.26
N GLY A 63 -1.21 1.74 -9.54
CA GLY A 63 -1.22 3.12 -10.04
C GLY A 63 0.19 3.68 -10.30
N THR A 64 1.24 2.94 -9.95
CA THR A 64 2.62 3.32 -10.26
C THR A 64 3.42 2.14 -10.82
N ASN A 65 4.30 2.43 -11.76
CA ASN A 65 5.28 1.48 -12.29
C ASN A 65 6.71 1.82 -11.82
N ASP A 66 6.84 2.84 -10.97
CA ASP A 66 8.12 3.37 -10.51
C ASP A 66 8.43 2.86 -9.10
N ILE A 67 9.49 2.05 -9.00
CA ILE A 67 9.84 1.36 -7.75
C ILE A 67 10.32 2.35 -6.69
N ALA A 68 11.04 3.40 -7.09
CA ALA A 68 11.51 4.42 -6.18
C ALA A 68 10.31 5.18 -5.59
N LYS A 69 9.37 5.61 -6.44
CA LYS A 69 8.13 6.27 -5.99
C LYS A 69 7.30 5.37 -5.07
N ALA A 70 7.14 4.09 -5.42
CA ALA A 70 6.44 3.12 -4.61
C ALA A 70 7.08 2.93 -3.23
N ARG A 71 8.41 2.82 -3.15
CA ARG A 71 9.14 2.75 -1.86
C ARG A 71 8.96 4.01 -1.03
N THR A 72 9.02 5.19 -1.65
CA THR A 72 8.82 6.45 -0.93
C THR A 72 7.41 6.56 -0.36
N LEU A 73 6.38 6.22 -1.14
CA LEU A 73 5.00 6.21 -0.67
C LEU A 73 4.80 5.19 0.45
N TYR A 74 5.34 3.97 0.28
CA TYR A 74 5.32 2.97 1.33
C TYR A 74 5.98 3.46 2.63
N ALA A 75 7.15 4.08 2.55
CA ALA A 75 7.83 4.63 3.71
C ALA A 75 7.04 5.79 4.35
N GLN A 76 6.40 6.64 3.54
CA GLN A 76 5.59 7.76 4.03
C GLN A 76 4.34 7.29 4.78
N PHE A 77 3.66 6.26 4.29
CA PHE A 77 2.40 5.78 4.86
C PHE A 77 2.56 4.67 5.89
N VAL A 78 3.54 3.79 5.71
CA VAL A 78 3.75 2.56 6.50
C VAL A 78 5.06 2.61 7.30
N GLY A 79 6.05 3.39 6.86
CA GLY A 79 7.39 3.48 7.45
C GLY A 79 7.55 4.41 8.65
N SER A 80 6.51 5.17 9.01
CA SER A 80 6.52 6.11 10.14
C SER A 80 6.05 5.48 11.44
#